data_AF-A0A518AZD1-F1
#
_entry.id   AF-A0A518AZD1-F1
#
_cell.length_a   1.000
_cell.length_b   1.000
_cell.length_c   1.000
_cell.angle_alpha   90.00
_cell.angle_beta   90.00
_cell.angle_gamma   90.00
#
_symmetry.space_group_name_H-M   'P 1'
#
loop_
_entity.id
_entity.type
_entity.pdbx_description
1 polymer ?
#
loop_
_entity_poly.entity_id
_entity_poly.type
_entity_poly.pdbx_seq_one_letter_code
_entity_poly.pdbx_strand_id
1 'polypeptide(L)'
;MPNLSSIAVPVSIFLSIAICTAPARSDSGTIRWKTDLEEALVEANRTNRNVLLQVTATWCHFCERMLEETMSRPEVAEEINANYVPLLIDADDHPDIVRRVGIRAFPTTVIIAPSRRIIDRNPGYKTPSMLLPYLAQHKPEVMDSPVAPASTAFASAEAPLAYNGYCPVTLLEEELLKDGKGSLETTYEGAVYRFVTKAHRDRFNAEPDRYLPALGGHCPVCGHGTADGAKGDPETATIYLGRIWLLKNIECQRKFVEDVESYLPAGIEFTSE
;
A
#
# COMPACT_ATOMS: atom_id res chain seq x y z
N MET A 1 16.86 53.76 -72.94
CA MET A 1 16.25 53.80 -71.59
C MET A 1 15.52 52.47 -71.37
N PRO A 2 15.63 51.89 -70.16
CA PRO A 2 16.29 50.62 -69.81
C PRO A 2 15.42 49.38 -70.07
N ASN A 3 15.96 48.26 -70.56
CA ASN A 3 16.84 47.23 -69.97
C ASN A 3 16.03 46.07 -69.35
N LEU A 4 15.97 44.96 -70.09
CA LEU A 4 15.44 43.68 -69.65
C LEU A 4 16.39 43.09 -68.59
N SER A 5 15.88 42.75 -67.42
CA SER A 5 16.60 41.93 -66.44
C SER A 5 15.80 40.65 -66.21
N SER A 6 16.28 39.60 -66.87
CA SER A 6 15.83 38.22 -66.71
C SER A 6 16.33 37.71 -65.35
N ILE A 7 15.41 37.53 -64.40
CA ILE A 7 15.73 36.94 -63.09
C ILE A 7 15.45 35.44 -63.20
N ALA A 8 16.52 34.66 -63.39
CA ALA A 8 16.47 33.21 -63.26
C ALA A 8 16.41 32.87 -61.76
N VAL A 9 15.27 32.34 -61.32
CA VAL A 9 15.11 31.78 -59.97
C VAL A 9 15.61 30.33 -60.02
N PRO A 10 16.65 29.94 -59.27
CA PRO A 10 17.09 28.56 -59.24
C PRO A 10 16.08 27.74 -58.44
N VAL A 11 15.42 26.80 -59.11
CA VAL A 11 14.58 25.78 -58.46
C VAL A 11 15.51 24.79 -57.77
N SER A 12 15.88 25.07 -56.52
CA SER A 12 16.55 24.10 -55.66
C SER A 12 15.55 23.01 -55.28
N ILE A 13 15.65 21.88 -55.96
CA ILE A 13 15.02 20.62 -55.57
C ILE A 13 15.70 20.16 -54.29
N PHE A 14 15.10 20.49 -53.14
CA PHE A 14 15.44 19.87 -51.87
C PHE A 14 14.88 18.45 -51.89
N LEU A 15 15.75 17.47 -52.12
CA LEU A 15 15.47 16.06 -51.87
C LEU A 15 15.28 15.88 -50.36
N SER A 16 14.03 16.02 -49.90
CA SER A 16 13.65 15.75 -48.52
C SER A 16 13.85 14.26 -48.24
N ILE A 17 15.03 13.92 -47.72
CA ILE A 17 15.28 12.62 -47.09
C ILE A 17 14.35 12.57 -45.88
N ALA A 18 13.23 11.85 -46.03
CA ALA A 18 12.40 11.46 -44.91
C ALA A 18 13.24 10.51 -44.04
N ILE A 19 13.91 11.07 -43.05
CA ILE A 19 14.52 10.30 -41.98
C ILE A 19 13.35 9.69 -41.21
N CYS A 20 13.03 8.44 -41.53
CA CYS A 20 12.18 7.61 -40.67
C CYS A 20 12.92 7.42 -39.36
N THR A 21 12.69 8.33 -38.41
CA THR A 21 13.12 8.15 -37.03
C THR A 21 12.31 6.98 -36.48
N ALA A 22 12.87 5.78 -36.55
CA ALA A 22 12.34 4.65 -35.81
C ALA A 22 12.30 5.05 -34.32
N PRO A 23 11.19 4.80 -33.60
CA PRO A 23 11.16 5.06 -32.17
C PRO A 23 12.30 4.28 -31.52
N ALA A 24 13.03 4.95 -30.62
CA ALA A 24 14.08 4.32 -29.85
C ALA A 24 13.52 3.05 -29.21
N ARG A 25 14.18 1.92 -29.48
CA ARG A 25 13.90 0.64 -28.81
C ARG A 25 14.02 0.91 -27.31
N SER A 26 12.90 0.79 -26.58
CA SER A 26 12.91 0.76 -25.13
C SER A 26 13.85 -0.37 -24.69
N ASP A 27 14.75 -0.08 -23.75
CA ASP A 27 15.60 -1.08 -23.11
C ASP A 27 14.69 -2.05 -22.33
N SER A 28 14.13 -3.02 -23.04
CA SER A 28 13.17 -4.00 -22.53
C SER A 28 13.97 -5.16 -21.94
N GLY A 29 14.20 -5.15 -20.64
CA GLY A 29 14.73 -6.36 -20.01
C GLY A 29 14.80 -6.36 -18.50
N THR A 30 15.08 -5.23 -17.86
CA THR A 30 15.31 -5.21 -16.41
C THR A 30 14.85 -3.90 -15.76
N ILE A 31 14.40 -4.01 -14.51
CA ILE A 31 14.04 -2.84 -13.70
C ILE A 31 15.32 -2.10 -13.28
N ARG A 32 15.32 -0.78 -13.41
CA ARG A 32 16.46 0.08 -13.06
C ARG A 32 16.48 0.41 -11.56
N TRP A 33 16.62 -0.62 -10.74
CA TRP A 33 16.57 -0.50 -9.28
C TRP A 33 17.57 0.53 -8.73
N LYS A 34 17.07 1.43 -7.89
CA LYS A 34 17.88 2.17 -6.92
C LYS A 34 17.98 1.37 -5.62
N THR A 35 18.92 1.75 -4.77
CA THR A 35 19.13 1.16 -3.44
C THR A 35 19.17 2.20 -2.32
N ASP A 36 18.96 3.47 -2.64
CA ASP A 36 18.90 4.57 -1.67
C ASP A 36 17.53 5.25 -1.70
N LEU A 37 16.88 5.32 -0.55
CA LEU A 37 15.52 5.87 -0.42
C LEU A 37 15.48 7.38 -0.64
N GLU A 38 16.47 8.13 -0.14
CA GLU A 38 16.46 9.59 -0.28
C GLU A 38 16.76 9.99 -1.73
N GLU A 39 17.67 9.29 -2.41
CA GLU A 39 17.91 9.46 -3.84
C GLU A 39 16.66 9.15 -4.67
N ALA A 40 15.96 8.05 -4.36
CA ALA A 40 14.71 7.70 -5.02
C ALA A 40 13.62 8.76 -4.82
N LEU A 41 13.50 9.34 -3.62
CA LEU A 41 12.54 10.40 -3.33
C LEU A 41 12.89 11.73 -4.03
N VAL A 42 14.17 12.07 -4.13
CA VAL A 42 14.62 13.25 -4.88
C VAL A 42 14.28 13.10 -6.36
N GLU A 43 14.51 11.93 -6.95
CA GLU A 43 14.13 11.66 -8.34
C GLU A 43 12.62 11.65 -8.53
N ALA A 44 11.87 11.04 -7.61
CA ALA A 44 10.42 11.01 -7.62
C ALA A 44 9.83 12.43 -7.66
N ASN A 45 10.37 13.33 -6.84
CA ASN A 45 9.99 14.74 -6.82
C ASN A 45 10.37 15.47 -8.12
N ARG A 46 11.55 15.21 -8.69
CA ARG A 46 11.99 15.84 -9.94
C ARG A 46 11.19 15.37 -11.16
N THR A 47 10.77 14.10 -11.16
CA THR A 47 10.12 13.44 -12.31
C THR A 47 8.60 13.37 -12.18
N ASN A 48 8.05 13.81 -11.05
CA ASN A 48 6.64 13.66 -10.70
C ASN A 48 6.15 12.21 -10.80
N ARG A 49 6.94 11.27 -10.25
CA ARG A 49 6.64 9.84 -10.26
C ARG A 49 6.64 9.30 -8.84
N ASN A 50 5.73 8.37 -8.55
CA ASN A 50 5.75 7.67 -7.27
C ASN A 50 7.00 6.77 -7.19
N VAL A 51 7.52 6.58 -5.97
CA VAL A 51 8.52 5.54 -5.70
C VAL A 51 7.78 4.22 -5.56
N LEU A 52 8.26 3.19 -6.27
CA LEU A 52 7.90 1.80 -6.01
C LEU A 52 9.03 1.17 -5.20
N LEU A 53 8.80 1.02 -3.91
CA LEU A 53 9.71 0.37 -2.99
C LEU A 53 9.39 -1.12 -2.93
N GLN A 54 10.29 -1.96 -3.42
CA GLN A 54 10.27 -3.40 -3.19
C GLN A 54 11.17 -3.72 -2.00
N VAL A 55 10.59 -4.28 -0.94
CA VAL A 55 11.34 -4.74 0.23
C VAL A 55 11.54 -6.26 0.13
N THR A 56 12.79 -6.69 0.28
CA THR A 56 13.24 -8.09 0.18
C THR A 56 14.02 -8.48 1.44
N ALA A 57 14.38 -9.76 1.55
CA ALA A 57 15.37 -10.25 2.49
C ALA A 57 16.10 -11.45 1.88
N THR A 58 17.38 -11.60 2.13
CA THR A 58 18.20 -12.72 1.59
C THR A 58 17.70 -14.10 2.03
N TRP A 59 17.12 -14.21 3.23
CA TRP A 59 16.58 -15.48 3.77
C TRP A 59 15.14 -15.77 3.29
N CYS A 60 14.56 -14.92 2.45
CA CYS A 60 13.17 -15.00 2.01
C CYS A 60 13.03 -15.65 0.62
N HIS A 61 12.65 -16.92 0.60
CA HIS A 61 12.44 -17.68 -0.65
C HIS A 61 11.41 -17.03 -1.60
N PHE A 62 10.30 -16.51 -1.08
CA PHE A 62 9.28 -15.85 -1.90
C PHE A 62 9.76 -14.51 -2.49
N CYS A 63 10.76 -13.88 -1.87
CA CYS A 63 11.34 -12.65 -2.36
C CYS A 63 12.19 -12.93 -3.61
N GLU A 64 13.06 -13.93 -3.55
CA GLU A 64 13.82 -14.41 -4.71
C GLU A 64 12.89 -14.82 -5.85
N ARG A 65 11.87 -15.63 -5.56
CA ARG A 65 10.87 -16.03 -6.55
C ARG A 65 10.12 -14.85 -7.16
N MET A 66 9.74 -13.83 -6.38
CA MET A 66 9.08 -12.65 -6.94
C MET A 66 10.02 -11.85 -7.84
N LEU A 67 11.30 -11.72 -7.46
CA LEU A 67 12.31 -11.05 -8.28
C LEU A 67 12.53 -11.80 -9.61
N GLU A 68 12.62 -13.12 -9.56
CA GLU A 68 12.87 -13.97 -10.73
C GLU A 68 11.63 -14.18 -11.61
N GLU A 69 10.47 -14.50 -11.04
CA GLU A 69 9.28 -14.90 -11.80
C GLU A 69 8.42 -13.70 -12.20
N THR A 70 8.49 -12.58 -11.46
CA THR A 70 7.61 -11.43 -11.66
C THR A 70 8.34 -10.17 -12.05
N MET A 71 9.31 -9.72 -11.25
CA MET A 71 10.02 -8.46 -11.50
C MET A 71 10.98 -8.53 -12.71
N SER A 72 11.37 -9.73 -13.13
CA SER A 72 12.17 -9.95 -14.35
C SER A 72 11.34 -9.93 -15.63
N ARG A 73 10.00 -9.97 -15.53
CA ARG A 73 9.15 -10.03 -16.73
C ARG A 73 9.22 -8.69 -17.48
N PRO A 74 9.45 -8.69 -18.80
CA PRO A 74 9.61 -7.46 -19.57
C PRO A 74 8.43 -6.49 -19.41
N GLU A 75 7.20 -7.00 -19.40
CA GLU A 75 5.99 -6.19 -19.25
C GLU A 75 5.90 -5.51 -17.87
N VAL A 76 6.38 -6.18 -16.81
CA VAL A 76 6.45 -5.60 -15.46
C VAL A 76 7.57 -4.57 -15.40
N ALA A 77 8.74 -4.90 -15.95
CA ALA A 77 9.88 -4.01 -15.98
C ALA A 77 9.58 -2.72 -16.75
N GLU A 78 8.91 -2.81 -17.90
CA GLU A 78 8.48 -1.68 -18.70
C GLU A 78 7.49 -0.79 -17.93
N GLU A 79 6.46 -1.37 -17.32
CA GLU A 79 5.46 -0.63 -16.55
C GLU A 79 6.10 0.11 -15.37
N ILE A 80 7.01 -0.54 -14.64
CA ILE A 80 7.72 0.06 -13.52
C ILE A 80 8.65 1.17 -14.01
N ASN A 81 9.51 0.87 -14.99
CA ASN A 81 10.50 1.80 -15.53
C ASN A 81 9.87 3.02 -16.21
N ALA A 82 8.63 2.92 -16.71
CA ALA A 82 7.91 4.03 -17.31
C ALA A 82 7.18 4.91 -16.29
N ASN A 83 6.60 4.32 -15.23
CA ASN A 83 5.66 5.04 -14.36
C ASN A 83 6.18 5.31 -12.95
N TYR A 84 7.16 4.54 -12.45
CA TYR A 84 7.65 4.63 -11.07
C TYR A 84 9.15 4.87 -10.96
N VAL A 85 9.62 5.46 -9.86
CA VAL A 85 11.03 5.38 -9.47
C VAL A 85 11.24 4.05 -8.72
N PRO A 86 11.87 3.02 -9.32
CA PRO A 86 12.03 1.73 -8.67
C PRO A 86 13.13 1.76 -7.61
N LEU A 87 12.82 1.25 -6.43
CA LEU A 87 13.72 1.15 -5.29
C LEU A 87 13.65 -0.27 -4.73
N LEU A 88 14.79 -0.95 -4.62
CA LEU A 88 14.92 -2.25 -4.01
C LEU A 88 15.73 -2.11 -2.73
N ILE A 89 15.18 -2.56 -1.61
CA ILE A 89 15.80 -2.49 -0.29
C ILE A 89 15.77 -3.86 0.36
N ASP A 90 16.92 -4.30 0.86
CA ASP A 90 17.00 -5.44 1.76
C ASP A 90 16.63 -5.00 3.19
N ALA A 91 15.76 -5.78 3.83
CA ALA A 91 15.24 -5.49 5.15
C ALA A 91 16.28 -5.58 6.27
N ASP A 92 17.27 -6.46 6.12
CA ASP A 92 18.32 -6.67 7.13
C ASP A 92 19.33 -5.51 7.09
N ASP A 93 19.61 -4.96 5.91
CA ASP A 93 20.48 -3.80 5.72
C ASP A 93 19.80 -2.47 6.12
N HIS A 94 18.47 -2.39 6.02
CA HIS A 94 17.69 -1.17 6.26
C HIS A 94 16.55 -1.33 7.28
N PRO A 95 16.85 -1.71 8.53
CA PRO A 95 15.83 -1.94 9.56
C PRO A 95 15.07 -0.66 9.96
N ASP A 96 15.64 0.51 9.72
CA ASP A 96 14.97 1.80 9.95
C ASP A 96 13.88 2.07 8.91
N ILE A 97 14.12 1.72 7.64
CA ILE A 97 13.12 1.80 6.56
C ILE A 97 12.00 0.81 6.85
N VAL A 98 12.32 -0.44 7.22
CA VAL A 98 11.33 -1.46 7.61
C VAL A 98 10.38 -0.94 8.69
N ARG A 99 10.93 -0.33 9.76
CA ARG A 99 10.13 0.23 10.87
C ARG A 99 9.30 1.44 10.43
N ARG A 100 9.90 2.39 9.73
CA ARG A 100 9.26 3.66 9.33
C ARG A 100 8.18 3.45 8.29
N VAL A 101 8.45 2.57 7.34
CA VAL A 101 7.49 2.18 6.31
C VAL A 101 6.46 1.21 6.89
N GLY A 102 6.72 0.51 7.99
CA GLY A 102 5.77 -0.42 8.60
C GLY A 102 5.64 -1.71 7.78
N ILE A 103 6.77 -2.29 7.38
CA ILE A 103 6.81 -3.57 6.67
C ILE A 103 6.65 -4.70 7.69
N ARG A 104 5.69 -5.59 7.43
CA ARG A 104 5.29 -6.66 8.36
C ARG A 104 5.39 -8.07 7.77
N ALA A 105 5.59 -8.18 6.45
CA ALA A 105 5.74 -9.43 5.72
C ALA A 105 6.68 -9.22 4.52
N PHE A 106 7.21 -10.31 3.95
CA PHE A 106 8.10 -10.26 2.79
C PHE A 106 7.66 -11.23 1.68
N PRO A 107 7.92 -10.91 0.40
CA PRO A 107 8.29 -9.58 -0.09
C PRO A 107 7.16 -8.58 0.14
N THR A 108 7.44 -7.27 0.16
CA THR A 108 6.36 -6.25 0.17
C THR A 108 6.64 -5.18 -0.86
N THR A 109 5.67 -4.89 -1.72
CA THR A 109 5.71 -3.75 -2.65
C THR A 109 4.99 -2.57 -2.01
N VAL A 110 5.63 -1.40 -1.92
CA VAL A 110 5.07 -0.18 -1.34
C VAL A 110 5.08 0.94 -2.36
N ILE A 111 3.99 1.69 -2.46
CA ILE A 111 3.93 2.89 -3.28
C ILE A 111 4.08 4.11 -2.37
N ILE A 112 5.07 4.96 -2.67
CA ILE A 112 5.36 6.17 -1.90
C ILE A 112 5.26 7.37 -2.83
N ALA A 113 4.45 8.36 -2.46
CA ALA A 113 4.33 9.61 -3.19
C ALA A 113 5.63 10.44 -3.09
N PRO A 114 5.91 11.35 -4.04
CA PRO A 114 7.03 12.30 -3.91
C PRO A 114 7.02 13.12 -2.61
N SER A 115 5.84 13.35 -2.04
CA SER A 115 5.64 13.99 -0.73
C SER A 115 6.06 13.13 0.48
N ARG A 116 6.64 11.95 0.25
CA ARG A 116 7.02 10.94 1.27
C ARG A 116 5.85 10.26 1.95
N ARG A 117 4.61 10.52 1.50
CA ARG A 117 3.41 9.83 1.99
C ARG A 117 3.35 8.42 1.40
N ILE A 118 3.14 7.42 2.26
CA ILE A 118 2.88 6.05 1.81
C ILE A 118 1.45 6.02 1.26
N ILE A 119 1.31 5.62 0.00
CA ILE A 119 0.03 5.50 -0.70
C ILE A 119 -0.58 4.13 -0.39
N ASP A 120 0.19 3.06 -0.58
CA ASP A 120 -0.29 1.70 -0.34
C ASP A 120 0.87 0.74 -0.04
N ARG A 121 0.56 -0.39 0.61
CA ARG A 121 1.45 -1.51 0.89
C ARG A 121 0.79 -2.79 0.42
N ASN A 122 1.49 -3.55 -0.41
CA ASN A 122 1.02 -4.79 -0.98
C ASN A 122 1.95 -5.93 -0.55
N PRO A 123 1.68 -6.57 0.60
CA PRO A 123 2.54 -7.61 1.15
C PRO A 123 2.39 -8.95 0.42
N GLY A 124 3.43 -9.76 0.51
CA GLY A 124 3.55 -11.09 -0.04
C GLY A 124 3.88 -11.13 -1.53
N TYR A 125 4.26 -12.32 -2.00
CA TYR A 125 4.50 -12.59 -3.41
C TYR A 125 3.32 -12.19 -4.29
N LYS A 126 3.59 -11.66 -5.48
CA LYS A 126 2.61 -11.38 -6.54
C LYS A 126 3.14 -11.94 -7.84
N THR A 127 2.28 -12.57 -8.62
CA THR A 127 2.54 -12.90 -10.03
C THR A 127 2.46 -11.63 -10.90
N PRO A 128 2.90 -11.66 -12.16
CA PRO A 128 2.73 -10.52 -13.08
C PRO A 128 1.27 -10.10 -13.23
N SER A 129 0.36 -11.07 -13.33
CA SER A 129 -1.08 -10.84 -13.47
C SER A 129 -1.73 -10.18 -12.24
N MET A 130 -1.15 -10.36 -11.05
CA MET A 130 -1.59 -9.67 -9.83
C MET A 130 -0.94 -8.29 -9.68
N LEU A 131 0.34 -8.16 -10.06
CA LEU A 131 1.09 -6.93 -9.85
C LEU A 131 0.71 -5.84 -10.86
N LEU A 132 0.52 -6.16 -12.14
CA LEU A 132 0.23 -5.16 -13.18
C LEU A 132 -1.05 -4.34 -12.92
N PRO A 133 -2.20 -4.94 -12.52
CA PRO A 133 -3.39 -4.15 -12.16
C PRO A 133 -3.15 -3.25 -10.94
N TYR A 134 -2.40 -3.73 -9.95
CA TYR A 134 -1.99 -2.94 -8.79
C TYR A 134 -1.14 -1.73 -9.20
N LEU A 135 -0.18 -1.91 -10.11
CA LEU A 135 0.63 -0.82 -10.66
C LEU A 135 -0.20 0.15 -11.50
N ALA A 136 -1.19 -0.32 -12.24
CA ALA A 136 -2.04 0.54 -13.03
C ALA A 136 -2.90 1.47 -12.15
N GLN A 137 -3.37 0.99 -11.01
CA GLN A 137 -4.17 1.76 -10.06
C GLN A 137 -3.38 2.85 -9.32
N HIS A 138 -2.07 2.68 -9.14
CA HIS A 138 -1.24 3.51 -8.27
C HIS A 138 -0.26 4.43 -9.01
N LYS A 139 -0.51 4.68 -10.31
CA LYS A 139 0.28 5.63 -11.10
C LYS A 139 0.26 7.01 -10.43
N PRO A 140 1.33 7.81 -10.59
CA PRO A 140 1.32 9.19 -10.10
C PRO A 140 0.10 9.91 -10.67
N GLU A 141 -0.77 10.43 -9.80
CA GLU A 141 -1.80 11.37 -10.20
C GLU A 141 -1.08 12.57 -10.82
N VAL A 142 -1.45 12.94 -12.05
CA VAL A 142 -0.92 14.15 -12.70
C VAL A 142 -1.20 15.32 -11.74
N MET A 143 -0.14 15.98 -11.28
CA MET A 143 -0.23 17.14 -10.39
C MET A 143 -0.81 18.33 -11.18
N ASP A 144 -2.12 18.32 -11.39
CA ASP A 144 -2.89 19.45 -11.96
C ASP A 144 -3.44 20.39 -10.89
N SER A 145 -3.05 20.22 -9.62
CA SER A 145 -3.46 21.12 -8.55
C SER A 145 -2.27 21.59 -7.73
N PRO A 146 -2.05 22.91 -7.59
CA PRO A 146 -1.09 23.43 -6.64
C PRO A 146 -1.49 22.94 -5.25
N VAL A 147 -0.57 22.26 -4.59
CA VAL A 147 -0.70 21.91 -3.17
C VAL A 147 -0.79 23.24 -2.42
N ALA A 148 -1.99 23.57 -1.94
CA ALA A 148 -2.17 24.63 -0.96
C ALA A 148 -1.28 24.31 0.25
N PRO A 149 -0.64 25.32 0.88
CA PRO A 149 0.25 25.06 2.00
C PRO A 149 -0.55 24.38 3.11
N ALA A 150 0.15 23.50 3.85
CA ALA A 150 -0.36 22.76 4.98
C ALA A 150 -1.40 23.56 5.76
N SER A 151 -2.66 23.16 5.64
CA SER A 151 -3.73 23.74 6.45
C SER A 151 -3.51 23.30 7.87
N THR A 152 -3.04 24.24 8.70
CA THR A 152 -3.18 24.20 10.15
C THR A 152 -4.66 24.35 10.49
N ALA A 153 -5.43 23.27 10.31
CA ALA A 153 -6.74 23.15 10.92
C ALA A 153 -6.54 22.50 12.28
N PHE A 154 -6.87 23.26 13.33
CA PHE A 154 -6.90 22.80 14.70
C PHE A 154 -7.78 21.54 14.80
N ALA A 155 -7.19 20.44 15.24
CA ALA A 155 -7.91 19.23 15.61
C ALA A 155 -8.87 19.58 16.76
N SER A 156 -10.18 19.60 16.46
CA SER A 156 -11.19 19.36 17.48
C SER A 156 -11.11 17.88 17.85
N ALA A 157 -11.26 17.54 19.13
CA ALA A 157 -11.20 16.16 19.61
C ALA A 157 -12.36 15.34 19.01
N GLU A 158 -12.13 14.78 17.83
CA GLU A 158 -13.01 13.81 17.18
C GLU A 158 -12.88 12.46 17.89
N ALA A 159 -14.01 11.74 17.97
CA ALA A 159 -14.06 10.39 18.49
C ALA A 159 -12.96 9.52 17.85
N PRO A 160 -12.21 8.72 18.63
CA PRO A 160 -11.09 7.95 18.12
C PRO A 160 -11.54 7.00 17.00
N LEU A 161 -10.72 6.92 15.96
CA LEU A 161 -10.98 6.03 14.83
C LEU A 161 -10.80 4.57 15.28
N ALA A 162 -11.90 3.81 15.28
CA ALA A 162 -11.89 2.39 15.54
C ALA A 162 -11.11 1.66 14.44
N TYR A 163 -10.46 0.56 14.82
CA TYR A 163 -9.71 -0.28 13.90
C TYR A 163 -8.68 0.47 13.03
N ASN A 164 -8.14 1.60 13.50
CA ASN A 164 -7.25 2.46 12.70
C ASN A 164 -7.85 2.87 11.33
N GLY A 165 -9.17 2.81 11.16
CA GLY A 165 -9.88 3.11 9.91
C GLY A 165 -10.19 1.90 9.03
N TYR A 166 -9.74 0.70 9.40
CA TYR A 166 -10.10 -0.53 8.68
C TYR A 166 -11.56 -0.92 8.91
N CYS A 167 -12.15 -1.52 7.89
CA CYS A 167 -13.51 -2.02 7.94
C CYS A 167 -13.58 -3.28 8.82
N PRO A 168 -14.28 -3.25 9.97
CA PRO A 168 -14.35 -4.42 10.86
C PRO A 168 -15.17 -5.56 10.24
N VAL A 169 -16.06 -5.25 9.30
CA VAL A 169 -16.90 -6.24 8.61
C VAL A 169 -16.07 -7.06 7.64
N THR A 170 -15.17 -6.44 6.87
CA THR A 170 -14.26 -7.21 6.00
C THR A 170 -13.25 -7.97 6.83
N LEU A 171 -12.82 -7.41 7.96
CA LEU A 171 -11.90 -8.09 8.87
C LEU A 171 -12.51 -9.36 9.46
N LEU A 172 -13.78 -9.34 9.87
CA LEU A 172 -14.44 -10.51 10.46
C LEU A 172 -14.97 -11.50 9.42
N GLU A 173 -15.66 -11.02 8.38
CA GLU A 173 -16.38 -11.90 7.44
C GLU A 173 -15.52 -12.39 6.29
N GLU A 174 -14.56 -11.57 5.87
CA GLU A 174 -13.70 -11.85 4.71
C GLU A 174 -12.27 -12.18 5.15
N GLU A 175 -11.92 -12.00 6.43
CA GLU A 175 -10.54 -12.05 6.96
C GLU A 175 -9.58 -11.15 6.16
N LEU A 176 -10.12 -10.05 5.64
CA LEU A 176 -9.39 -9.08 4.83
C LEU A 176 -9.38 -7.72 5.50
N LEU A 177 -8.18 -7.22 5.75
CA LEU A 177 -7.96 -5.87 6.20
C LEU A 177 -8.08 -4.91 5.00
N LYS A 178 -9.19 -4.17 4.94
CA LYS A 178 -9.48 -3.19 3.88
C LYS A 178 -9.83 -1.84 4.49
N ASP A 179 -9.29 -0.77 3.93
CA ASP A 179 -9.56 0.58 4.39
C ASP A 179 -11.04 0.95 4.23
N GLY A 180 -11.63 1.44 5.33
CA GLY A 180 -12.95 2.03 5.29
C GLY A 180 -12.91 3.46 4.75
N LYS A 181 -13.98 3.89 4.10
CA LYS A 181 -14.10 5.24 3.52
C LYS A 181 -14.68 6.20 4.55
N GLY A 182 -14.13 7.41 4.69
CA GLY A 182 -14.70 8.45 5.57
C GLY A 182 -16.11 8.89 5.16
N SER A 183 -16.49 8.73 3.89
CA SER A 183 -17.87 8.95 3.43
C SER A 183 -18.85 7.84 3.85
N LEU A 184 -18.34 6.73 4.38
CA LEU A 184 -19.09 5.58 4.83
C LEU A 184 -18.65 5.25 6.25
N GLU A 185 -19.09 6.05 7.20
CA GLU A 185 -18.76 5.90 8.61
C GLU A 185 -20.00 5.87 9.50
N THR A 186 -19.81 5.38 10.73
CA THR A 186 -20.79 5.41 11.82
C THR A 186 -20.04 5.59 13.13
N THR A 187 -20.72 6.11 14.16
CA THR A 187 -20.15 6.22 15.51
C THR A 187 -20.87 5.25 16.44
N TYR A 188 -20.11 4.41 17.14
CA TYR A 188 -20.63 3.44 18.11
C TYR A 188 -19.71 3.37 19.31
N GLU A 189 -20.26 3.32 20.53
CA GLU A 189 -19.50 3.37 21.80
C GLU A 189 -18.40 4.47 21.86
N GLY A 190 -18.67 5.63 21.25
CA GLY A 190 -17.73 6.75 21.25
C GLY A 190 -16.53 6.60 20.32
N ALA A 191 -16.51 5.58 19.45
CA ALA A 191 -15.50 5.41 18.40
C ALA A 191 -16.10 5.51 17.00
N VAL A 192 -15.33 6.00 16.03
CA VAL A 192 -15.74 6.12 14.62
C VAL A 192 -15.31 4.87 13.85
N TYR A 193 -16.26 4.19 13.22
CA TYR A 193 -16.03 3.03 12.36
C TYR A 193 -16.22 3.41 10.90
N ARG A 194 -15.35 2.92 10.02
CA ARG A 194 -15.41 3.18 8.58
C ARG A 194 -15.60 1.90 7.80
N PHE A 195 -16.22 2.00 6.63
CA PHE A 195 -16.63 0.83 5.85
C PHE A 195 -16.25 0.95 4.38
N VAL A 196 -15.95 -0.19 3.74
CA VAL A 196 -15.60 -0.24 2.30
C VAL A 196 -16.82 0.06 1.44
N THR A 197 -17.97 -0.51 1.82
CA THR A 197 -19.25 -0.36 1.12
C THR A 197 -20.36 0.04 2.08
N LYS A 198 -21.44 0.61 1.52
CA LYS A 198 -22.66 0.91 2.28
C LYS A 198 -23.25 -0.36 2.92
N ALA A 199 -23.19 -1.50 2.21
CA ALA A 199 -23.68 -2.78 2.73
C ALA A 199 -22.89 -3.25 3.97
N HIS A 200 -21.56 -3.05 4.01
CA HIS A 200 -20.76 -3.34 5.20
C HIS A 200 -21.21 -2.46 6.39
N ARG A 201 -21.38 -1.15 6.19
CA ARG A 201 -21.90 -0.26 7.25
C ARG A 201 -23.27 -0.71 7.75
N ASP A 202 -24.17 -1.05 6.83
CA ASP A 202 -25.54 -1.43 7.17
C ASP A 202 -25.56 -2.76 7.95
N ARG A 203 -24.65 -3.71 7.67
CA ARG A 203 -24.46 -4.92 8.49
C ARG A 203 -23.92 -4.62 9.88
N PHE A 204 -22.90 -3.76 9.99
CA PHE A 204 -22.39 -3.32 11.28
C PHE A 204 -23.48 -2.66 12.13
N ASN A 205 -24.28 -1.78 11.54
CA ASN A 205 -25.36 -1.10 12.27
C ASN A 205 -26.49 -2.06 12.71
N ALA A 206 -26.67 -3.20 12.04
CA ALA A 206 -27.67 -4.20 12.41
C ALA A 206 -27.24 -5.01 13.63
N GLU A 207 -25.96 -5.41 13.69
CA GLU A 207 -25.38 -6.21 14.78
C GLU A 207 -23.97 -5.72 15.17
N PRO A 208 -23.83 -4.56 15.83
CA PRO A 208 -22.53 -3.93 16.05
C PRO A 208 -21.62 -4.75 16.99
N ASP A 209 -22.19 -5.39 18.01
CA ASP A 209 -21.45 -6.16 19.01
C ASP A 209 -20.68 -7.34 18.41
N ARG A 210 -21.18 -7.91 17.30
CA ARG A 210 -20.51 -8.97 16.54
C ARG A 210 -19.16 -8.51 15.98
N TYR A 211 -19.06 -7.25 15.59
CA TYR A 211 -17.89 -6.66 14.96
C TYR A 211 -17.00 -5.88 15.93
N LEU A 212 -17.32 -5.89 17.24
CA LEU A 212 -16.47 -5.32 18.26
C LEU A 212 -15.30 -6.26 18.59
N PRO A 213 -14.12 -5.69 18.90
CA PRO A 213 -12.97 -6.50 19.25
C PRO A 213 -13.17 -7.11 20.63
N ALA A 214 -12.73 -8.35 20.81
CA ALA A 214 -12.63 -8.97 22.11
C ALA A 214 -11.76 -8.12 23.04
N LEU A 215 -12.05 -8.19 24.35
CA LEU A 215 -11.35 -7.44 25.40
C LEU A 215 -11.29 -5.92 25.13
N GLY A 216 -12.29 -5.38 24.41
CA GLY A 216 -12.31 -3.96 24.03
C GLY A 216 -11.14 -3.55 23.14
N GLY A 217 -10.51 -4.51 22.45
CA GLY A 217 -9.35 -4.26 21.58
C GLY A 217 -8.00 -4.28 22.31
N HIS A 218 -7.94 -4.75 23.55
CA HIS A 218 -6.68 -4.98 24.24
C HIS A 218 -6.10 -6.35 23.90
N CYS A 219 -4.77 -6.41 23.83
CA CYS A 219 -4.02 -7.59 23.46
C CYS A 219 -4.16 -8.67 24.55
N PRO A 220 -4.80 -9.82 24.25
CA PRO A 220 -4.99 -10.90 25.23
C PRO A 220 -3.66 -11.47 25.75
N VAL A 221 -2.61 -11.50 24.92
CA VAL A 221 -1.28 -11.98 25.35
C VAL A 221 -0.59 -11.02 26.32
N CYS A 222 -0.75 -9.71 26.12
CA CYS A 222 -0.19 -8.73 27.06
C CYS A 222 -0.98 -8.70 28.37
N GLY A 223 -2.29 -8.88 28.28
CA GLY A 223 -3.20 -8.84 29.43
C GLY A 223 -3.42 -10.20 30.10
N HIS A 224 -2.79 -11.28 29.63
CA HIS A 224 -3.05 -12.66 30.07
C HIS A 224 -4.55 -13.00 30.12
N GLY A 225 -5.26 -12.69 29.02
CA GLY A 225 -6.70 -12.91 28.86
C GLY A 225 -7.60 -11.85 29.50
N THR A 226 -7.05 -10.77 30.04
CA THR A 226 -7.81 -9.64 30.59
C THR A 226 -7.76 -8.40 29.69
N ALA A 227 -8.66 -7.44 29.94
CA ALA A 227 -8.69 -6.17 29.23
C ALA A 227 -7.61 -5.17 29.67
N ASP A 228 -6.70 -5.55 30.58
CA ASP A 228 -5.61 -4.70 31.07
C ASP A 228 -4.36 -4.75 30.17
N GLY A 229 -4.43 -5.53 29.07
CA GLY A 229 -3.35 -5.66 28.10
C GLY A 229 -3.06 -4.36 27.35
N ALA A 230 -1.91 -4.28 26.68
CA ALA A 230 -1.63 -3.17 25.77
C ALA A 230 -2.67 -3.11 24.63
N LYS A 231 -2.93 -1.92 24.08
CA LYS A 231 -3.82 -1.77 22.91
C LYS A 231 -3.36 -2.67 21.76
N GLY A 232 -4.29 -3.43 21.21
CA GLY A 232 -4.08 -4.29 20.05
C GLY A 232 -4.15 -3.53 18.74
N ASP A 233 -3.63 -4.16 17.70
CA ASP A 233 -3.53 -3.65 16.33
C ASP A 233 -4.36 -4.55 15.39
N PRO A 234 -5.35 -3.98 14.67
CA PRO A 234 -6.11 -4.65 13.60
C PRO A 234 -5.25 -5.38 12.57
N GLU A 235 -4.05 -4.88 12.27
CA GLU A 235 -3.13 -5.50 11.31
C GLU A 235 -2.53 -6.82 11.82
N THR A 236 -2.61 -7.07 13.13
CA THR A 236 -2.21 -8.35 13.73
C THR A 236 -3.40 -9.06 14.36
N ALA A 237 -4.61 -8.74 13.90
CA ALA A 237 -5.81 -9.36 14.39
C ALA A 237 -5.86 -10.85 14.04
N THR A 238 -6.50 -11.62 14.90
CA THR A 238 -6.82 -13.02 14.65
C THR A 238 -8.32 -13.20 14.83
N ILE A 239 -8.97 -13.91 13.90
CA ILE A 239 -10.35 -14.34 14.06
C ILE A 239 -10.33 -15.70 14.75
N TYR A 240 -10.99 -15.78 15.90
CA TYR A 240 -11.14 -17.04 16.63
C TYR A 240 -12.53 -17.09 17.24
N LEU A 241 -13.26 -18.17 16.93
CA LEU A 241 -14.65 -18.40 17.34
C LEU A 241 -15.58 -17.23 16.98
N GLY A 242 -15.45 -16.73 15.75
CA GLY A 242 -16.29 -15.65 15.23
C GLY A 242 -16.07 -14.29 15.90
N ARG A 243 -14.97 -14.12 16.66
CA ARG A 243 -14.60 -12.86 17.32
C ARG A 243 -13.28 -12.33 16.81
N ILE A 244 -13.17 -11.02 16.74
CA ILE A 244 -11.94 -10.32 16.38
C ILE A 244 -11.08 -10.15 17.62
N TRP A 245 -9.88 -10.73 17.64
CA TRP A 245 -8.89 -10.53 18.69
C TRP A 245 -7.80 -9.60 18.16
N LEU A 246 -7.52 -8.49 18.85
CA LEU A 246 -6.50 -7.54 18.43
C LEU A 246 -5.21 -7.77 19.20
N LEU A 247 -4.11 -8.06 18.51
CA LEU A 247 -2.83 -8.38 19.13
C LEU A 247 -1.92 -7.15 19.03
N LYS A 248 -1.01 -6.95 19.98
CA LYS A 248 -0.15 -5.75 19.98
C LYS A 248 0.80 -5.73 18.78
N ASN A 249 1.30 -6.90 18.38
CA ASN A 249 2.30 -7.09 17.34
C ASN A 249 2.36 -8.57 16.94
N ILE A 250 3.19 -8.88 15.94
CA ILE A 250 3.34 -10.24 15.38
C ILE A 250 3.76 -11.28 16.42
N GLU A 251 4.57 -10.90 17.40
CA GLU A 251 5.02 -11.80 18.45
C GLU A 251 3.88 -12.17 19.41
N CYS A 252 3.00 -11.21 19.72
CA CYS A 252 1.79 -11.50 20.49
C CYS A 252 0.82 -12.38 19.67
N GLN A 253 0.69 -12.13 18.37
CA GLN A 253 -0.15 -12.95 17.51
C GLN A 253 0.35 -14.39 17.42
N ARG A 254 1.65 -14.60 17.23
CA ARG A 254 2.27 -15.93 17.23
C ARG A 254 1.97 -16.68 18.53
N LYS A 255 2.22 -16.05 19.67
CA LYS A 255 1.93 -16.65 20.99
C LYS A 255 0.45 -16.96 21.18
N PHE A 256 -0.43 -16.06 20.77
CA PHE A 256 -1.87 -16.26 20.86
C PHE A 256 -2.30 -17.48 20.05
N VAL A 257 -1.86 -17.59 18.79
CA VAL A 257 -2.22 -18.71 17.91
C VAL A 257 -1.61 -20.04 18.37
N GLU A 258 -0.41 -20.02 18.96
CA GLU A 258 0.24 -21.22 19.51
C GLU A 258 -0.49 -21.81 20.73
N ASP A 259 -1.12 -20.97 21.55
CA ASP A 259 -1.79 -21.39 22.77
C ASP A 259 -2.97 -20.47 23.11
N VAL A 260 -4.00 -20.51 22.27
CA VAL A 260 -5.16 -19.60 22.37
C VAL A 260 -5.85 -19.70 23.73
N GLU A 261 -6.07 -20.93 24.22
CA GLU A 261 -6.86 -21.20 25.43
C GLU A 261 -6.27 -20.52 26.66
N SER A 262 -4.93 -20.47 26.78
CA SER A 262 -4.24 -19.78 27.88
C SER A 262 -4.45 -18.27 27.93
N TYR A 263 -4.95 -17.67 26.84
CA TYR A 263 -5.18 -16.22 26.73
C TYR A 263 -6.65 -15.86 26.55
N LEU A 264 -7.58 -16.81 26.71
CA LEU A 264 -9.01 -16.50 26.75
C LEU A 264 -9.42 -16.08 28.16
N PRO A 265 -10.33 -15.09 28.31
CA PRO A 265 -10.91 -14.78 29.61
C PRO A 265 -11.71 -15.99 30.13
N ALA A 266 -11.71 -16.17 31.46
CA ALA A 266 -12.43 -17.26 32.09
C ALA A 266 -13.94 -17.16 31.85
N GLY A 267 -14.58 -18.28 31.45
CA GLY A 267 -16.03 -18.39 31.36
C GLY A 267 -16.66 -18.00 30.03
N ILE A 268 -15.94 -18.08 28.90
CA ILE A 268 -16.60 -17.98 27.60
C ILE A 268 -17.40 -19.27 27.34
N GLU A 269 -18.73 -19.20 27.49
CA GLU A 269 -19.65 -20.18 26.92
C GLU A 269 -19.86 -19.87 25.43
N PHE A 270 -19.57 -20.85 24.58
CA PHE A 270 -19.68 -20.71 23.13
C PHE A 270 -21.04 -21.25 22.66
N THR A 271 -21.87 -20.39 22.09
CA THR A 271 -23.02 -20.85 21.30
C THR A 271 -22.51 -21.32 19.94
N SER A 272 -22.42 -22.63 19.78
CA SER A 272 -22.28 -23.26 18.46
C SER A 272 -23.62 -23.16 17.73
N GLU A 273 -23.69 -22.36 16.68
CA GLU A 273 -24.70 -22.49 15.63
C GLU A 273 -24.04 -22.94 14.33
#